data_AF-A0A7C9IQG9-F1
#
_entry.id   AF-A0A7C9IQG9-F1
#
_cell.length_a   1.000
_cell.length_b   1.000
_cell.length_c   1.000
_cell.angle_alpha   90.00
_cell.angle_beta   90.00
_cell.angle_gamma   90.00
#
_symmetry.space_group_name_H-M   'P 1'
#
loop_
_entity.id
_entity.type
_entity.pdbx_description
1 polymer ?
#
loop_
_entity_poly.entity_id
_entity_poly.type
_entity_poly.pdbx_seq_one_letter_code
_entity_poly.pdbx_strand_id
1 'polypeptide(L)' 'EVDIFRKKFNVPFALFSDADFAVHQRIGQVGTPFFYVLRRKPAGYEIVMTHLGVIRSPTDFLAAITAKAGL' A
#
# COMPACT_ATOMS: atom_id res chain seq x y z
N GLU A 1 -17.15 -1.53 -9.58
CA GLU A 1 -16.63 -0.97 -8.31
C GLU A 1 -15.40 -0.08 -8.51
N VAL A 2 -14.28 -0.65 -8.99
CA VAL A 2 -12.98 0.07 -9.15
C VAL A 2 -13.09 1.39 -9.92
N ASP A 3 -13.77 1.43 -11.07
CA ASP A 3 -13.89 2.67 -11.84
C ASP A 3 -14.73 3.75 -11.15
N ILE A 4 -15.74 3.34 -10.37
CA ILE A 4 -16.55 4.27 -9.57
C ILE A 4 -15.67 4.86 -8.45
N PHE A 5 -14.91 4.03 -7.74
CA PHE A 5 -13.99 4.48 -6.68
C PHE A 5 -12.91 5.43 -7.25
N ARG A 6 -12.29 5.03 -8.37
CA ARG A 6 -11.27 5.84 -9.07
C ARG A 6 -11.79 7.23 -9.41
N LYS A 7 -12.97 7.32 -10.04
CA LYS A 7 -13.59 8.59 -10.44
C LYS A 7 -14.01 9.43 -9.22
N LYS A 8 -14.61 8.80 -8.21
CA LYS A 8 -15.10 9.49 -7.01
C LYS A 8 -13.98 10.14 -6.20
N PHE A 9 -12.84 9.47 -6.07
CA PHE A 9 -11.72 9.92 -5.23
C PHE A 9 -10.51 10.43 -6.04
N ASN A 10 -10.64 10.54 -7.37
CA ASN A 10 -9.58 10.97 -8.28
C ASN A 10 -8.25 10.24 -8.05
N VAL A 11 -8.32 8.92 -7.87
CA VAL A 11 -7.14 8.11 -7.54
C VAL A 11 -6.20 8.03 -8.74
N PRO A 12 -4.96 8.58 -8.65
CA PRO A 12 -4.06 8.68 -9.81
C PRO A 12 -3.22 7.43 -10.05
N PHE A 13 -3.33 6.42 -9.18
CA PHE A 13 -2.56 5.18 -9.24
C PHE A 13 -3.44 3.97 -9.58
N ALA A 14 -2.76 2.85 -9.90
CA ALA A 14 -3.42 1.60 -10.25
C ALA A 14 -4.32 1.10 -9.10
N LEU A 15 -5.49 0.60 -9.49
CA LEU A 15 -6.46 -0.03 -8.59
C LEU A 15 -6.92 -1.33 -9.24
N PHE A 16 -7.08 -2.36 -8.44
CA PHE A 16 -7.62 -3.66 -8.85
C PHE A 16 -8.65 -4.13 -7.81
N SER A 17 -9.55 -5.02 -8.22
CA SER A 17 -10.53 -5.65 -7.32
C SER A 17 -9.95 -6.94 -6.74
N ASP A 18 -10.26 -7.22 -5.48
CA ASP A 18 -9.95 -8.48 -4.80
C ASP A 18 -11.24 -9.10 -4.21
N ALA A 19 -12.27 -9.24 -5.04
CA ALA A 19 -13.61 -9.66 -4.60
C ALA A 19 -13.64 -11.05 -3.93
N ASP A 20 -12.75 -11.96 -4.34
CA ASP A 20 -12.62 -13.30 -3.78
C ASP A 20 -11.61 -13.38 -2.61
N PHE A 21 -11.11 -12.23 -2.13
CA PHE A 21 -10.08 -12.14 -1.08
C PHE A 21 -8.81 -12.93 -1.41
N ALA A 22 -8.53 -13.18 -2.69
CA ALA A 22 -7.43 -13.99 -3.17
C ALA A 22 -6.06 -13.35 -2.84
N VAL A 23 -5.96 -12.02 -2.92
CA VAL A 23 -4.75 -11.30 -2.52
C VAL A 23 -4.69 -11.18 -1.00
N HIS A 24 -5.78 -10.77 -0.35
CA HIS A 24 -5.87 -10.65 1.11
C HIS A 24 -5.42 -11.92 1.85
N GLN A 25 -5.85 -13.09 1.39
CA GLN A 25 -5.43 -14.39 1.94
C GLN A 25 -3.94 -14.64 1.78
N ARG A 26 -3.38 -14.34 0.60
CA ARG A 26 -1.95 -14.58 0.30
C ARG A 26 -1.00 -13.65 1.05
N ILE A 27 -1.45 -12.45 1.43
CA ILE A 27 -0.63 -11.45 2.11
C ILE A 27 -0.75 -11.50 3.65
N GLY A 28 -1.41 -12.53 4.20
CA GLY A 28 -1.47 -12.78 5.64
C GLY A 28 -2.72 -12.22 6.33
N GLN A 29 -3.78 -11.89 5.58
CA GLN A 29 -5.08 -11.48 6.12
C GLN A 29 -5.00 -10.27 7.08
N VAL A 30 -4.21 -9.27 6.68
CA VAL A 30 -3.93 -8.09 7.50
C VAL A 30 -5.16 -7.21 7.73
N GLY A 31 -5.26 -6.58 8.91
CA GLY A 31 -6.34 -5.65 9.22
C GLY A 31 -6.32 -4.39 8.33
N THR A 32 -7.49 -3.83 8.02
CA THR A 32 -7.62 -2.68 7.11
C THR A 32 -7.71 -1.33 7.86
N PRO A 33 -7.10 -0.25 7.35
CA PRO A 33 -6.19 -0.21 6.19
C PRO A 33 -4.80 -0.74 6.56
N PHE A 34 -4.10 -1.32 5.59
CA PHE A 34 -2.72 -1.79 5.73
C PHE A 34 -1.88 -1.29 4.56
N PHE A 35 -0.63 -0.92 4.83
CA PHE A 35 0.29 -0.38 3.84
C PHE A 35 1.59 -1.19 3.84
N TYR A 36 2.05 -1.57 2.65
CA TYR A 36 3.38 -2.12 2.42
C TYR A 36 4.22 -1.08 1.69
N VAL A 37 5.44 -0.85 2.15
CA VAL A 37 6.44 -0.05 1.46
C VAL A 37 7.46 -1.02 0.88
N LEU A 38 7.57 -1.02 -0.45
CA LEU A 38 8.38 -1.97 -1.20
C LEU A 38 9.52 -1.26 -1.91
N ARG A 39 10.73 -1.79 -1.80
CA ARG A 39 11.87 -1.41 -2.63
C ARG A 39 12.03 -2.42 -3.76
N ARG A 40 12.08 -1.94 -5.00
CA ARG A 40 12.39 -2.79 -6.15
C ARG A 40 13.87 -3.19 -6.14
N LYS A 41 14.15 -4.46 -6.35
CA LYS A 41 15.47 -5.07 -6.54
C LYS A 41 15.49 -5.81 -7.88
N PRO A 42 16.66 -6.16 -8.45
CA PRO A 42 16.73 -6.96 -9.68
C PRO A 42 15.95 -8.28 -9.60
N ALA A 43 15.96 -8.93 -8.43
CA ALA A 43 15.29 -10.22 -8.19
C ALA A 43 13.82 -10.11 -7.73
N GLY A 44 13.25 -8.90 -7.59
CA GLY A 44 11.88 -8.73 -7.10
C GLY A 44 11.69 -7.50 -6.21
N TYR A 45 10.99 -7.68 -5.10
CA TYR A 45 10.68 -6.60 -4.15
C TYR A 45 11.11 -6.98 -2.73
N GLU A 46 11.65 -6.00 -2.02
CA GLU A 46 12.00 -6.07 -0.60
C GLU A 46 10.99 -5.23 0.20
N ILE A 47 10.44 -5.77 1.28
CA ILE A 47 9.61 -4.99 2.21
C ILE A 47 10.53 -4.14 3.08
N VAL A 48 10.45 -2.81 2.98
CA VAL A 48 11.26 -1.89 3.80
C VAL A 48 10.51 -1.38 5.04
N MET A 49 9.18 -1.37 4.98
CA MET A 49 8.31 -0.97 6.08
C MET A 49 6.89 -1.51 5.84
N THR A 50 6.17 -1.78 6.93
CA THR A 50 4.72 -2.02 6.94
C THR A 50 4.03 -1.08 7.92
N HIS A 51 2.79 -0.69 7.65
CA HIS A 51 1.98 0.15 8.55
C HIS A 51 0.55 -0.37 8.64
N LEU A 52 0.10 -0.71 9.85
CA LEU A 52 -1.27 -1.08 10.14
C LEU A 52 -2.05 0.14 10.64
N GLY A 53 -3.24 0.34 10.09
CA GLY A 53 -4.16 1.39 10.48
C GLY A 53 -3.99 2.69 9.71
N VAL A 54 -4.82 3.67 10.04
CA VAL A 54 -4.91 4.94 9.32
C VAL A 54 -3.61 5.73 9.43
N ILE A 55 -3.16 6.29 8.31
CA ILE A 55 -2.07 7.28 8.28
C ILE A 55 -2.64 8.61 8.80
N ARG A 56 -2.19 9.04 9.98
CA ARG A 56 -2.68 10.28 10.62
C ARG A 56 -2.04 11.55 10.04
N SER A 57 -0.80 11.45 9.59
CA SER A 57 -0.02 12.55 9.03
C SER A 57 0.69 12.06 7.77
N PRO A 58 0.25 12.48 6.57
CA PRO A 58 0.92 12.11 5.32
C PRO A 58 2.38 12.56 5.27
N THR A 59 2.68 13.73 5.84
CA THR A 59 4.05 14.28 5.89
C THR A 59 4.97 13.41 6.73
N ASP A 60 4.53 13.01 7.93
CA ASP A 60 5.36 12.18 8.82
C ASP A 60 5.52 10.77 8.24
N PHE A 61 4.46 10.24 7.63
CA PHE A 61 4.53 8.96 6.94
C PHE A 61 5.52 9.01 5.78
N LEU A 62 5.48 10.05 4.96
CA LEU A 62 6.42 10.24 3.85
C LEU A 62 7.86 10.30 4.37
N ALA A 63 8.13 11.13 5.38
CA ALA A 63 9.45 11.25 5.99
C ALA A 63 9.96 9.91 6.55
N ALA A 64 9.07 9.12 7.17
CA ALA A 64 9.42 7.80 7.69
C ALA A 64 9.77 6.81 6.57
N ILE A 65 8.98 6.76 5.48
CA ILE A 65 9.24 5.81 4.39
C ILE A 65 10.47 6.19 3.57
N THR A 66 10.77 7.48 3.37
CA THR A 66 11.98 7.91 2.66
C THR A 66 13.23 7.61 3.49
N ALA A 67 13.20 7.91 4.80
CA ALA A 67 14.30 7.58 5.70
C ALA A 67 14.59 6.07 5.73
N LYS A 68 13.56 5.21 5.80
CA LYS A 68 13.75 3.74 5.72
C LYS A 68 14.19 3.28 4.33
N ALA A 69 13.75 3.97 3.28
CA ALA A 69 14.17 3.69 1.91
C ALA A 69 15.59 4.22 1.60
N GLY A 70 16.20 5.02 2.47
CA GLY A 70 17.50 5.65 2.23
C GLY A 70 17.47 6.72 1.14
N LEU A 71 16.35 7.46 1.06
CA LEU A 71 16.08 8.55 0.11
C LEU A 71 16.07 9.90 0.83
#